data_AF-A0A936IV31-F1
#
_entry.id   AF-A0A936IV31-F1
#
_cell.length_a   1.000
_cell.length_b   1.000
_cell.length_c   1.000
_cell.angle_alpha   90.00
_cell.angle_beta   90.00
_cell.angle_gamma   90.00
#
_symmetry.space_group_name_H-M   'P 1'
#
loop_
_entity.id
_entity.type
_entity.pdbx_description
1 polymer ?
#
loop_
_entity_poly.entity_id
_entity_poly.type
_entity_poly.pdbx_seq_one_letter_code
_entity_poly.pdbx_strand_id
1 'polypeptide(L)' 'MSRVRLGDDIEDFCIRCKRITNHLVVSILDDVAAKVRCRSCHSEHDNRNGEPPPKKVKGAETAG' A
#
# COMPACT_ATOMS: atom_id res chain seq x y z
N MET A 1 -19.63 -1.95 7.75
CA MET A 1 -18.18 -2.15 7.93
C MET A 1 -17.70 -1.12 8.94
N SER A 2 -16.86 -1.51 9.90
CA SER A 2 -16.26 -0.59 10.86
C SER A 2 -15.35 0.40 10.14
N ARG A 3 -15.39 1.68 10.53
CA ARG A 3 -14.49 2.73 10.04
C ARG A 3 -13.05 2.38 10.41
N VAL A 4 -12.11 2.56 9.47
CA VAL A 4 -10.68 2.34 9.69
C VAL A 4 -10.17 3.27 10.80
N ARG A 5 -9.27 2.76 11.64
CA ARG A 5 -8.61 3.51 12.72
C ARG A 5 -7.09 3.44 12.58
N LEU A 6 -6.41 4.44 13.14
CA LEU A 6 -4.95 4.40 13.25
C LEU A 6 -4.55 3.22 14.14
N GLY A 7 -3.55 2.46 13.69
CA GLY A 7 -3.10 1.27 14.37
C GLY A 7 -3.88 -0.01 14.04
N ASP A 8 -4.96 0.05 13.26
CA ASP A 8 -5.60 -1.17 12.74
C ASP A 8 -4.61 -1.96 11.86
N ASP A 9 -4.72 -3.28 11.90
CA ASP A 9 -4.03 -4.17 10.98
C ASP A 9 -4.78 -4.26 9.64
N ILE A 10 -4.04 -4.15 8.53
CA ILE A 10 -4.55 -4.30 7.17
C ILE A 10 -3.57 -5.13 6.34
N GLU A 11 -4.10 -5.99 5.46
CA GLU A 11 -3.29 -6.67 4.45
C GLU A 11 -3.12 -5.77 3.23
N ASP A 12 -1.86 -5.56 2.82
CA ASP A 12 -1.53 -4.76 1.63
C ASP A 12 -0.28 -5.33 0.94
N PHE A 13 -0.04 -4.94 -0.31
CA PHE A 13 1.17 -5.28 -1.03
C PHE A 13 2.34 -4.42 -0.57
N CYS A 14 3.25 -5.02 0.18
CA CYS A 14 4.47 -4.33 0.59
C CYS A 14 5.43 -4.18 -0.59
N ILE A 15 5.69 -2.94 -1.03
CA ILE A 15 6.64 -2.67 -2.13
C ILE A 15 8.09 -3.06 -1.77
N ARG A 16 8.43 -3.10 -0.48
CA ARG A 16 9.77 -3.47 0.00
C ARG A 16 9.93 -4.99 0.10
N CYS A 17 8.94 -5.70 0.64
CA CYS A 17 8.95 -7.17 0.72
C CYS A 17 8.53 -7.86 -0.57
N LYS A 18 7.87 -7.15 -1.50
CA LYS A 18 7.34 -7.65 -2.78
C LYS A 18 6.32 -8.78 -2.64
N ARG A 19 5.47 -8.72 -1.60
CA ARG A 19 4.40 -9.69 -1.31
C ARG A 19 3.32 -9.04 -0.44
N ILE A 20 2.16 -9.68 -0.34
CA ILE A 20 1.14 -9.32 0.65
C ILE A 20 1.69 -9.60 2.05
N THR A 21 1.54 -8.62 2.95
CA THR A 21 1.89 -8.75 4.38
C THR A 21 0.90 -7.96 5.24
N ASN A 22 0.89 -8.23 6.55
CA ASN A 22 0.21 -7.34 7.50
C ASN A 22 0.96 -6.00 7.62
N HIS A 23 0.19 -4.93 7.65
CA HIS A 23 0.62 -3.56 7.89
C HIS A 23 -0.24 -2.90 8.97
N LEU A 24 0.31 -1.91 9.66
CA LEU A 24 -0.49 -0.99 10.47
C LEU A 24 -0.97 0.18 9.63
N VAL A 25 -2.20 0.64 9.84
CA VAL A 25 -2.65 1.93 9.33
C VAL A 25 -1.97 3.06 10.10
N VAL A 26 -1.20 3.89 9.39
CA VAL A 26 -0.46 5.03 9.98
C VAL A 26 -0.98 6.40 9.52
N SER A 27 -1.87 6.43 8.53
CA SER A 27 -2.58 7.65 8.12
C SER A 27 -3.93 7.31 7.50
N ILE A 28 -4.92 8.20 7.67
CA ILE A 28 -6.28 8.07 7.14
C ILE A 28 -6.63 9.35 6.38
N LEU A 29 -7.28 9.20 5.23
CA LEU A 29 -7.87 10.29 4.43
C LEU A 29 -9.25 9.84 3.99
N ASP A 30 -10.28 10.68 4.12
CA ASP A 30 -11.66 10.37 3.70
C ASP A 30 -12.16 8.98 4.18
N ASP A 31 -11.83 8.65 5.43
CA ASP A 31 -12.19 7.38 6.09
C ASP A 31 -11.60 6.11 5.50
N VAL A 32 -10.59 6.25 4.63
CA VAL A 32 -9.80 5.15 4.09
C VAL A 32 -8.34 5.23 4.54
N ALA A 33 -7.70 4.07 4.67
CA ALA A 33 -6.27 4.01 4.95
C ALA A 33 -5.50 4.66 3.79
N ALA A 34 -4.76 5.73 4.09
CA ALA A 34 -3.95 6.46 3.13
C ALA A 34 -2.51 5.95 3.11
N LYS A 35 -1.92 5.70 4.29
CA LYS A 35 -0.57 5.16 4.45
C LYS A 35 -0.55 4.01 5.44
N VAL A 36 0.34 3.06 5.18
CA VAL A 36 0.49 1.85 5.96
C VAL A 36 1.96 1.55 6.25
N ARG A 37 2.24 0.88 7.37
CA ARG A 37 3.59 0.44 7.78
C ARG A 37 3.68 -1.07 7.87
N CYS A 38 4.57 -1.68 7.10
CA CYS A 38 4.74 -3.14 7.10
C CYS A 38 5.17 -3.64 8.48
N ARG A 39 4.49 -4.66 9.02
CA ARG A 39 4.84 -5.28 10.31
C ARG A 39 6.12 -6.11 10.23
N SER A 40 6.58 -6.47 9.03
CA SER A 40 7.77 -7.29 8.81
C SER A 40 9.03 -6.47 8.51
N CYS A 41 8.97 -5.50 7.58
CA CYS A 41 10.13 -4.71 7.18
C CYS A 41 10.10 -3.26 7.70
N HIS A 42 9.03 -2.87 8.40
CA HIS A 42 8.86 -1.55 9.02
C HIS A 42 8.90 -0.35 8.07
N SER A 43 8.89 -0.56 6.75
CA SER A 43 8.79 0.49 5.75
C SER A 43 7.35 0.99 5.64
N GLU A 44 7.21 2.29 5.40
CA GLU A 44 5.93 2.96 5.16
C GLU A 44 5.72 3.20 3.67
N HIS A 45 4.49 3.08 3.20
CA HIS A 45 4.08 3.43 1.84
C HIS A 45 2.58 3.75 1.79
N ASP A 46 2.12 4.30 0.67
CA ASP A 46 0.70 4.50 0.42
C ASP A 46 -0.01 3.14 0.39
N ASN A 47 -1.24 3.10 0.90
CA ASN A 47 -2.07 1.90 0.84
C ASN A 47 -2.36 1.57 -0.64
N ARG A 48 -1.99 0.37 -1.08
CA ARG A 48 -2.15 -0.08 -2.47
C ARG A 48 -3.36 -1.00 -2.64
N ASN A 49 -4.16 -1.21 -1.60
CA ASN A 49 -5.32 -2.10 -1.60
C ASN A 49 -4.98 -3.52 -2.10
N GLY A 50 -3.78 -4.01 -1.78
CA GLY A 50 -3.28 -5.32 -2.19
C GLY A 50 -2.68 -5.37 -3.61
N GLU A 51 -2.65 -4.24 -4.34
CA GLU A 51 -2.17 -4.24 -5.71
C GLU A 51 -0.65 -4.05 -5.82
N PRO A 52 0.06 -4.95 -6.53
CA PRO A 52 1.47 -4.73 -6.84
C PRO A 52 1.64 -3.47 -7.70
N PRO A 53 2.82 -2.83 -7.68
CA PRO A 53 3.12 -1.74 -8.60
C PRO A 53 2.96 -2.19 -10.06
N PRO A 54 2.42 -1.33 -10.93
CA PRO A 54 2.25 -1.67 -12.34
C PRO A 54 3.60 -2.07 -12.93
N LYS A 55 3.62 -3.16 -13.69
CA LYS A 55 4.82 -3.59 -14.42
C LYS A 55 5.15 -2.47 -15.40
N LYS A 56 6.35 -1.90 -15.32
CA LYS A 56 6.83 -0.96 -16.33
C LYS A 56 6.83 -1.68 -17.68
N VAL A 57 5.91 -1.33 -18.56
CA VAL A 57 5.92 -1.79 -19.94
C VAL A 57 7.06 -1.02 -20.62
N LYS A 58 8.13 -1.72 -20.99
CA LYS A 58 9.16 -1.13 -21.87
C LYS A 58 8.51 -1.00 -23.25
N GLY A 59 8.21 0.22 -23.69
CA GLY A 59 7.76 0.48 -25.06
C GLY A 59 6.53 1.39 -25.25
N ALA A 60 6.11 2.19 -24.27
CA ALA A 60 5.24 3.32 -24.58
C ALA A 60 6.11 4.51 -25.04
N GLU A 61 6.63 4.42 -26.26
CA GLU A 61 7.03 5.58 -27.03
C GLU A 61 5.78 6.43 -27.26
N THR A 62 5.60 7.49 -26.49
CA THR A 62 4.65 8.56 -26.86
C THR A 62 5.31 9.40 -27.95
N ALA A 63 4.80 9.23 -29.16
CA ALA A 63 4.96 10.15 -30.27
C ALA A 63 4.61 11.58 -29.82
N GLY A 64 5.55 12.50 -30.09
CA GLY A 64 5.30 13.93 -30.23
C GLY A 64 5.47 14.31 -31.69
#